data_AF-A0A5A8F6W8-F1
#
_entry.id   AF-A0A5A8F6W8-F1
#
_cell.length_a   1.000
_cell.length_b   1.000
_cell.length_c   1.000
_cell.angle_alpha   90.00
_cell.angle_beta   90.00
_cell.angle_gamma   90.00
#
_symmetry.space_group_name_H-M   'P 1'
#
loop_
_entity.id
_entity.type
_entity.pdbx_description
1 polymer ?
#
loop_
_entity_poly.entity_id
_entity_poly.type
_entity_poly.pdbx_seq_one_letter_code
_entity_poly.pdbx_strand_id
1 'polypeptide(L)'
;MIRFIIKTAFVVILIYVGVSLAIPWVKYYIYKNAFNNIIYSEKRFPDFDVKKNLLEEAKDLKIPITAKDIKINVINFKKIYTVEYVEKVSFPYVKKTVTFKFILKGEKDIEGENG
;
A
#
# COMPACT_ATOMS: atom_id res chain seq x y z
N MET A 1 -9.64 4.52 43.49
CA MET A 1 -9.14 3.42 42.63
C MET A 1 -9.97 3.22 41.36
N ILE A 2 -11.29 2.98 41.46
CA ILE A 2 -12.15 2.70 40.29
C ILE A 2 -12.08 3.78 39.20
N ARG A 3 -12.14 5.07 39.56
CA ARG A 3 -11.99 6.18 38.59
C ARG A 3 -10.63 6.20 37.88
N PHE A 4 -9.58 5.69 38.51
CA PHE A 4 -8.23 5.63 37.94
C PHE A 4 -8.14 4.48 36.93
N ILE A 5 -8.67 3.31 37.29
CA ILE A 5 -8.74 2.13 36.41
C ILE A 5 -9.53 2.44 35.14
N ILE A 6 -10.68 3.12 35.26
CA ILE A 6 -11.51 3.51 34.10
C ILE A 6 -10.74 4.46 33.16
N LYS A 7 -10.05 5.46 33.71
CA LYS A 7 -9.22 6.38 32.90
C LYS A 7 -8.10 5.64 32.17
N THR A 8 -7.39 4.74 32.85
CA THR A 8 -6.33 3.95 32.24
C THR A 8 -6.86 3.04 31.13
N ALA A 9 -7.98 2.34 31.37
CA ALA A 9 -8.62 1.50 30.37
C ALA A 9 -9.03 2.31 29.12
N PHE A 10 -9.57 3.51 29.31
CA PHE A 10 -9.94 4.39 28.21
C PHE A 10 -8.73 4.83 27.38
N VAL A 11 -7.61 5.19 28.03
CA VAL A 11 -6.37 5.55 27.34
C VAL A 11 -5.83 4.39 26.51
N VAL A 12 -5.84 3.16 27.06
CA VAL A 12 -5.40 1.96 26.33
C VAL A 12 -6.27 1.71 25.09
N ILE A 13 -7.58 1.88 25.20
CA ILE A 13 -8.51 1.75 24.07
C ILE A 13 -8.21 2.81 22.99
N LEU A 14 -7.98 4.06 23.39
CA LEU A 14 -7.64 5.12 22.44
C LEU A 14 -6.31 4.84 21.72
N ILE A 15 -5.29 4.38 22.44
CA ILE A 15 -4.01 3.98 21.83
C ILE A 15 -4.23 2.84 20.85
N TYR A 16 -4.99 1.81 21.24
CA TYR A 16 -5.31 0.68 20.37
C TYR A 16 -5.99 1.13 19.07
N VAL A 17 -6.99 2.03 19.17
CA VAL A 17 -7.69 2.55 18.00
C VAL A 17 -6.75 3.37 17.12
N GLY A 18 -5.93 4.25 17.73
CA GLY A 18 -4.95 5.06 17.00
C GLY A 18 -3.94 4.20 16.23
N VAL A 19 -3.35 3.20 16.88
CA VAL A 19 -2.41 2.27 16.24
C VAL A 19 -3.09 1.47 15.12
N SER A 20 -4.30 0.95 15.36
CA SER A 20 -5.04 0.18 14.36
C SER A 20 -5.34 0.99 13.09
N LEU A 21 -5.63 2.28 13.22
CA LEU A 21 -5.85 3.19 12.10
C LEU A 21 -4.54 3.62 11.42
N ALA A 22 -3.43 3.67 12.16
CA ALA A 22 -2.12 4.05 11.62
C ALA A 22 -1.47 2.94 10.78
N ILE A 23 -1.70 1.66 11.11
CA ILE A 23 -1.10 0.51 10.41
C ILE A 23 -1.31 0.56 8.88
N PRO A 24 -2.53 0.77 8.35
CA PRO A 24 -2.75 0.87 6.90
C PRO A 24 -1.92 1.98 6.24
N TRP A 25 -1.77 3.13 6.91
CA TRP A 25 -0.96 4.25 6.40
C TRP A 25 0.52 3.89 6.36
N VAL A 26 1.04 3.28 7.43
CA VAL A 26 2.44 2.84 7.48
C VAL A 26 2.73 1.86 6.34
N LYS A 27 1.88 0.84 6.16
CA LYS A 27 2.00 -0.10 5.04
C LYS A 27 1.96 0.60 3.69
N TYR A 28 1.03 1.54 3.51
CA TYR A 28 0.91 2.33 2.29
C TYR A 28 2.21 3.10 1.99
N TYR A 29 2.83 3.76 2.97
CA TYR A 29 4.06 4.51 2.74
C TYR A 29 5.26 3.60 2.42
N ILE A 30 5.39 2.46 3.10
CA ILE A 30 6.44 1.48 2.79
C ILE A 30 6.24 0.94 1.37
N TYR A 31 5.01 0.56 1.02
CA TYR A 31 4.68 0.03 -0.29
C TYR A 31 4.82 1.09 -1.40
N LYS A 32 4.49 2.35 -1.13
CA LYS A 32 4.73 3.47 -2.05
C LYS A 32 6.21 3.65 -2.36
N ASN A 33 7.07 3.50 -1.34
CA ASN A 33 8.50 3.58 -1.53
C ASN A 33 9.02 2.41 -2.37
N ALA A 34 8.58 1.18 -2.08
CA ALA A 34 8.89 0.00 -2.89
C ALA A 34 8.41 0.15 -4.34
N PHE A 35 7.18 0.66 -4.54
CA PHE A 35 6.60 0.95 -5.85
C PHE A 35 7.46 1.92 -6.66
N ASN A 36 7.86 3.05 -6.06
CA ASN A 36 8.72 4.01 -6.71
C ASN A 36 10.09 3.40 -7.05
N ASN A 37 10.69 2.65 -6.11
CA ASN A 37 11.97 1.99 -6.36
C ASN A 37 11.88 0.99 -7.52
N ILE A 38 10.81 0.19 -7.60
CA ILE A 38 10.64 -0.80 -8.66
C ILE A 38 10.46 -0.13 -10.03
N ILE A 39 9.72 0.99 -10.10
CA ILE A 39 9.44 1.68 -11.37
C ILE A 39 10.65 2.49 -11.85
N TYR A 40 11.24 3.28 -10.94
CA TYR A 40 12.27 4.28 -11.29
C TYR A 40 13.71 3.76 -11.16
N SER A 41 13.94 2.58 -10.56
CA SER A 41 15.28 1.98 -10.58
C SER A 41 15.61 1.46 -11.98
N GLU A 42 16.50 2.17 -12.69
CA GLU A 42 17.02 1.84 -14.02
C GLU A 42 17.66 0.45 -14.13
N LYS A 43 18.13 -0.12 -13.01
CA LYS A 43 19.06 -1.26 -13.05
C LYS A 43 18.45 -2.65 -13.02
N ARG A 44 17.13 -2.82 -12.83
CA ARG A 44 16.63 -4.14 -12.40
C ARG A 44 16.00 -5.07 -13.43
N PHE A 45 14.94 -4.78 -14.17
CA PHE A 45 14.36 -5.84 -15.02
C PHE A 45 13.55 -5.37 -16.23
N PRO A 46 13.47 -6.20 -17.32
CA PRO A 46 12.42 -6.06 -18.33
C PRO A 46 11.04 -6.04 -17.65
N ASP A 47 10.07 -5.32 -18.20
CA ASP A 47 8.77 -5.01 -17.57
C ASP A 47 7.99 -6.21 -17.01
N PHE A 48 8.34 -7.41 -17.47
CA PHE A 48 7.79 -8.68 -17.02
C PHE A 48 7.96 -8.93 -15.51
N ASP A 49 8.97 -8.34 -14.87
CA ASP A 49 9.23 -8.52 -13.43
C ASP A 49 8.61 -7.42 -12.53
N VAL A 50 8.11 -6.31 -13.10
CA VAL A 50 7.52 -5.22 -12.28
C VAL A 50 6.29 -5.69 -11.52
N LYS A 51 5.37 -6.41 -12.20
CA LYS A 51 4.17 -6.95 -11.53
C LYS A 51 4.53 -7.95 -10.45
N LYS A 52 5.51 -8.81 -10.69
CA LYS A 52 5.93 -9.85 -9.73
C LYS A 52 6.56 -9.21 -8.50
N ASN A 53 7.51 -8.30 -8.68
CA ASN A 53 8.17 -7.59 -7.59
C ASN A 53 7.17 -6.80 -6.74
N LEU A 54 6.21 -6.11 -7.37
CA LEU A 54 5.14 -5.42 -6.66
C LEU A 54 4.26 -6.37 -5.84
N LEU A 55 3.95 -7.56 -6.36
CA LEU A 55 3.18 -8.57 -5.63
C LEU A 55 3.96 -9.19 -4.47
N GLU A 56 5.26 -9.41 -4.62
CA GLU A 56 6.14 -9.92 -3.56
C GLU A 56 6.22 -8.90 -2.39
N GLU A 57 6.51 -7.64 -2.69
CA GLU A 57 6.54 -6.56 -1.69
C GLU A 57 5.20 -6.40 -0.96
N ALA A 58 4.09 -6.50 -1.70
CA ALA A 58 2.77 -6.44 -1.08
C ALA A 58 2.47 -7.66 -0.20
N LYS A 59 2.93 -8.85 -0.60
CA LYS A 59 2.76 -10.07 0.20
C LYS A 59 3.51 -9.96 1.53
N ASP A 60 4.72 -9.43 1.50
CA ASP A 60 5.55 -9.22 2.69
C ASP A 60 4.90 -8.21 3.65
N LEU A 61 4.29 -7.14 3.12
CA LEU A 61 3.54 -6.16 3.89
C LEU A 61 2.11 -6.60 4.25
N LYS A 62 1.69 -7.80 3.82
CA LYS A 62 0.31 -8.32 3.97
C LYS A 62 -0.73 -7.32 3.43
N ILE A 63 -0.43 -6.73 2.29
CA ILE A 63 -1.34 -5.85 1.54
C ILE A 63 -2.20 -6.74 0.63
N PRO A 64 -3.53 -6.62 0.67
CA PRO A 64 -4.43 -7.49 -0.07
C PRO A 64 -4.56 -7.07 -1.54
N ILE A 65 -3.49 -7.24 -2.32
CA ILE A 65 -3.51 -7.03 -3.78
C ILE A 65 -3.30 -8.32 -4.55
N THR A 66 -3.81 -8.31 -5.77
CA THR A 66 -3.65 -9.35 -6.77
C THR A 66 -3.11 -8.76 -8.06
N ALA A 67 -2.69 -9.62 -8.99
CA ALA A 67 -2.20 -9.18 -10.31
C ALA A 67 -3.22 -8.33 -11.10
N LYS A 68 -4.52 -8.47 -10.80
CA LYS A 68 -5.60 -7.69 -11.45
C LYS A 68 -5.67 -6.24 -10.97
N ASP A 69 -5.17 -5.98 -9.77
CA ASP A 69 -5.15 -4.66 -9.14
C ASP A 69 -4.00 -3.79 -9.67
N ILE A 70 -3.05 -4.41 -10.38
CA ILE A 70 -1.89 -3.77 -11.01
C ILE A 70 -2.15 -3.59 -12.51
N LYS A 71 -2.41 -2.34 -12.91
CA LYS A 71 -2.61 -1.93 -14.30
C LYS A 71 -1.33 -1.31 -14.83
N ILE A 72 -0.93 -1.73 -16.03
CA ILE A 72 0.20 -1.15 -16.77
C ILE A 72 -0.35 -0.78 -18.14
N ASN A 73 -0.41 0.51 -18.44
CA ASN A 73 -0.89 1.03 -19.71
C ASN A 73 0.25 1.74 -20.43
N VAL A 74 0.34 1.57 -21.75
CA VAL A 74 1.29 2.31 -22.58
C VAL A 74 0.54 3.42 -23.30
N ILE A 75 0.91 4.68 -23.06
CA ILE A 75 0.30 5.86 -23.69
C ILE A 75 1.42 6.79 -24.15
N ASN A 76 1.46 7.15 -25.43
CA ASN A 76 2.36 8.16 -26.00
C ASN A 76 3.82 8.04 -25.51
N PHE A 77 4.43 6.86 -25.68
CA PHE A 77 5.79 6.55 -25.23
C PHE A 77 6.03 6.56 -23.72
N LYS A 78 4.97 6.47 -22.90
CA LYS A 78 5.06 6.32 -21.44
C LYS A 78 4.38 5.04 -20.97
N LYS A 79 4.99 4.35 -20.01
CA LYS A 79 4.35 3.30 -19.22
C LYS A 79 3.76 3.91 -17.97
N ILE A 80 2.45 3.79 -17.83
CA ILE A 80 1.67 4.24 -16.68
C ILE A 80 1.35 3.01 -15.83
N TYR A 81 1.91 2.98 -14.62
CA TYR A 81 1.68 1.97 -13.62
C TYR A 81 0.64 2.48 -12.63
N THR A 82 -0.42 1.70 -12.41
CA THR A 82 -1.46 2.02 -11.42
C THR A 82 -1.74 0.81 -10.54
N VAL A 83 -1.69 1.00 -9.23
CA VAL A 83 -2.09 -0.01 -8.24
C VAL A 83 -3.20 0.56 -7.39
N GLU A 84 -4.35 -0.10 -7.37
CA GLU A 84 -5.50 0.28 -6.54
C GLU A 84 -5.84 -0.84 -5.58
N TYR A 85 -5.94 -0.55 -4.29
CA TYR A 85 -6.30 -1.57 -3.31
C TYR A 85 -7.06 -1.01 -2.13
N VAL A 86 -7.72 -1.93 -1.42
CA VAL A 86 -8.58 -1.62 -0.29
C VAL A 86 -8.13 -2.39 0.93
N GLU A 87 -7.85 -1.68 2.02
CA GLU A 87 -7.56 -2.28 3.32
C GLU A 87 -8.72 -2.01 4.29
N LYS A 88 -9.15 -3.05 5.01
CA LYS A 88 -10.28 -2.98 5.94
C LYS A 88 -9.79 -3.21 7.36
N VAL A 89 -10.03 -2.26 8.24
CA VAL A 89 -9.75 -2.37 9.67
C VAL A 89 -11.06 -2.60 10.40
N SER A 90 -11.23 -3.81 10.95
CA SER A 90 -12.41 -4.15 11.75
C SER A 90 -12.14 -3.91 13.22
N PHE A 91 -13.03 -3.18 13.88
CA PHE A 91 -12.98 -2.92 15.31
C PHE A 91 -13.99 -3.83 16.03
N PRO A 92 -13.54 -4.91 16.69
CA PRO A 92 -14.44 -5.92 17.25
C PRO A 92 -15.38 -5.36 18.32
N TYR A 93 -14.89 -4.41 19.13
CA TYR A 93 -15.65 -3.82 20.24
C TYR A 93 -16.78 -2.89 19.82
N VAL A 94 -16.66 -2.24 18.65
CA VAL A 94 -17.67 -1.30 18.13
C VAL A 94 -18.40 -1.84 16.90
N LYS A 95 -18.09 -3.07 16.46
CA LYS A 95 -18.64 -3.72 15.24
C LYS A 95 -18.60 -2.83 14.00
N LYS A 96 -17.65 -1.90 13.94
CA LYS A 96 -17.44 -1.00 12.80
C LYS A 96 -16.23 -1.46 12.00
N THR A 97 -16.33 -1.32 10.68
CA THR A 97 -15.21 -1.53 9.77
C THR A 97 -14.88 -0.21 9.10
N VAL A 98 -13.64 0.22 9.21
CA VAL A 98 -13.11 1.36 8.47
C VAL A 98 -12.44 0.84 7.22
N THR A 99 -12.78 1.42 6.08
CA THR A 99 -12.25 1.00 4.77
C THR A 99 -11.34 2.09 4.24
N PHE A 100 -10.12 1.72 3.91
CA PHE A 100 -9.11 2.61 3.32
C PHE A 100 -8.93 2.22 1.86
N LYS A 101 -9.09 3.18 0.94
CA LYS A 101 -8.80 3.00 -0.47
C LYS A 101 -7.50 3.72 -0.80
N PHE A 102 -6.51 2.97 -1.28
CA PHE A 102 -5.21 3.49 -1.67
C PHE A 102 -5.04 3.37 -3.18
N ILE A 103 -4.44 4.40 -3.78
CA ILE A 103 -4.17 4.47 -5.22
C ILE A 103 -2.73 4.94 -5.37
N LEU A 104 -1.91 4.13 -6.03
CA LEU A 104 -0.54 4.46 -6.42
C LEU A 104 -0.49 4.62 -7.93
N LYS A 105 0.16 5.69 -8.40
CA LYS A 105 0.38 5.98 -9.80
C LYS A 105 1.84 6.34 -10.02
N GLY A 106 2.45 5.77 -11.05
CA GLY A 106 3.81 6.03 -11.47
C GLY A 106 3.89 6.03 -12.98
N GLU A 107 4.74 6.89 -13.52
CA GLU A 107 4.92 7.07 -14.96
C GLU A 107 6.40 6.93 -15.28
N LYS A 108 6.72 6.12 -16.28
CA LYS A 108 8.08 5.94 -16.78
C LYS A 108 8.10 6.16 -18.28
N ASP A 109 8.98 7.02 -18.75
CA ASP A 109 9.21 7.20 -20.18
C ASP A 109 9.82 5.92 -20.76
N ILE A 110 9.35 5.52 -21.93
CA ILE A 110 9.97 4.49 -22.76
C ILE A 110 11.07 5.23 -23.52
N GLU A 111 12.21 5.46 -22.86
CA GLU A 111 13.40 5.88 -23.59
C GLU A 111 13.67 4.84 -24.68
N GLY A 112 13.86 5.32 -25.92
CA GLY A 112 14.03 4.45 -27.06
C GLY A 112 15.21 3.50 -26.85
N GLU A 113 15.00 2.21 -27.10
CA GLU A 113 16.04 1.31 -27.61
C GLU A 113 16.51 1.81 -28.99
N ASN A 114 17.09 3.00 -29.05
CA ASN A 114 17.77 3.52 -30.23
C ASN A 114 19.18 3.92 -29.79
N GLY A 115 20.07 2.93 -29.89
CA GLY A 115 21.52 3.01 -29.75
C GLY A 115 22.11 1.70 -30.22
#